data_AF-A0A1H8TRI5-F1
#
_entry.id   AF-A0A1H8TRI5-F1
#
_cell.length_a   1.000
_cell.length_b   1.000
_cell.length_c   1.000
_cell.angle_alpha   90.00
_cell.angle_beta   90.00
_cell.angle_gamma   90.00
#
_symmetry.space_group_name_H-M   'P 1'
#
loop_
_entity.id
_entity.type
_entity.pdbx_description
1 polymer ?
#
loop_
_entity_poly.entity_id
_entity_poly.type
_entity_poly.pdbx_seq_one_letter_code
_entity_poly.pdbx_strand_id
1 'polypeptide(L)' 'MNEDRSLDDFVESNADETGEDESEKRAQTEPATPTYRFSPEGVGCDACDVTVQKRWQDDGRFVCADCKEW' A
#
# COMPACT_ATOMS: atom_id res chain seq x y z
N MET A 1 -18.00 -16.57 -18.51
CA MET A 1 -17.90 -15.22 -17.92
C MET A 1 -17.22 -15.42 -16.59
N ASN A 2 -16.10 -14.73 -16.36
CA ASN A 2 -15.25 -14.91 -15.19
C ASN A 2 -16.03 -14.44 -13.96
N GLU A 3 -16.49 -15.37 -13.12
CA GLU A 3 -17.05 -15.05 -11.82
C GLU A 3 -15.87 -14.74 -10.90
N ASP A 4 -15.47 -13.47 -10.88
CA ASP A 4 -14.59 -12.94 -9.85
C ASP A 4 -15.15 -13.39 -8.50
N ARG A 5 -14.41 -14.24 -7.78
CA ARG A 5 -14.79 -14.71 -6.44
C ARG A 5 -15.07 -13.49 -5.56
N SER A 6 -16.32 -13.33 -5.14
CA SER A 6 -16.73 -12.19 -4.29
C SER A 6 -15.96 -12.23 -2.99
N LEU A 7 -15.55 -11.05 -2.52
CA LEU A 7 -14.85 -10.83 -1.24
C LEU A 7 -15.60 -11.43 -0.04
N ASP A 8 -16.91 -11.68 -0.19
CA ASP A 8 -17.81 -12.27 0.80
C ASP A 8 -17.53 -13.77 1.10
N ASP A 9 -17.03 -14.56 0.13
CA ASP A 9 -16.66 -15.98 0.34
C ASP A 9 -15.46 -16.12 1.30
N PHE A 10 -14.55 -15.14 1.28
CA PHE A 10 -13.34 -15.13 2.10
C PHE A 10 -13.63 -14.79 3.57
N VAL A 11 -14.65 -13.95 3.83
CA VAL A 11 -15.04 -13.59 5.21
C VAL A 11 -15.87 -14.69 5.87
N GLU A 12 -16.72 -15.40 5.12
CA GLU A 12 -17.54 -16.47 5.68
C GLU A 12 -16.69 -17.67 6.14
N SER A 13 -15.60 -17.97 5.44
CA SER A 13 -14.67 -19.05 5.82
C SER A 13 -13.78 -18.71 7.03
N ASN A 14 -13.77 -17.47 7.53
CA ASN A 14 -12.94 -17.01 8.66
C ASN A 14 -13.76 -16.72 9.93
N ALA A 15 -15.08 -16.93 9.91
CA ALA A 15 -15.97 -16.48 10.98
C ALA A 15 -16.07 -17.41 12.20
N ASP A 16 -15.41 -18.58 12.19
CA ASP A 16 -15.45 -19.58 13.28
C ASP A 16 -14.07 -19.78 13.94
N GLU A 17 -13.39 -18.70 14.33
CA GLU A 17 -12.33 -18.79 15.35
C GLU A 17 -12.19 -17.45 16.09
N THR A 18 -13.22 -17.07 16.87
CA THR A 18 -13.04 -16.06 17.92
C THR A 18 -12.46 -16.75 19.16
N GLY A 19 -11.21 -17.18 19.02
CA GLY A 19 -10.35 -17.66 20.10
C GLY A 19 -9.83 -16.49 20.93
N GLU A 20 -9.79 -16.72 22.23
CA GLU A 20 -9.56 -15.79 23.32
C GLU A 20 -8.37 -14.83 23.20
N ASP A 21 -8.55 -13.70 23.88
CA ASP A 21 -7.61 -12.66 24.28
C ASP A 21 -6.21 -13.20 24.61
N GLU A 22 -5.34 -13.26 23.61
CA GLU A 22 -3.90 -13.28 23.81
C GLU A 22 -3.41 -11.90 23.36
N SER A 23 -3.13 -11.03 24.33
CA SER A 23 -2.35 -9.81 24.12
C SER A 23 -0.93 -10.19 23.71
N GLU A 24 -0.81 -10.75 22.50
CA GLU A 24 0.44 -11.02 21.82
C GLU A 24 1.15 -9.68 21.72
N LYS A 25 2.25 -9.57 22.45
CA LYS A 25 3.23 -8.50 22.35
C LYS A 25 3.70 -8.46 20.91
N ARG A 26 2.96 -7.76 20.05
CA ARG A 26 3.31 -7.55 18.64
C ARG A 26 4.69 -6.94 18.67
N ALA A 27 5.69 -7.74 18.33
CA ALA A 27 7.03 -7.22 18.12
C ALA A 27 6.87 -6.08 17.11
N GLN A 28 7.28 -4.88 17.48
CA GLN A 28 7.23 -3.72 16.60
C GLN A 28 8.26 -3.96 15.50
N THR A 29 7.84 -4.67 14.46
CA THR A 29 8.63 -4.84 13.24
C THR A 29 8.68 -3.50 12.53
N GLU A 30 9.87 -3.09 12.11
CA GLU A 30 10.02 -1.86 11.35
C GLU A 30 9.22 -1.98 10.05
N PRO A 31 8.30 -1.04 9.77
CA PRO A 31 7.53 -1.08 8.55
C PRO A 31 8.46 -0.99 7.35
N ALA A 32 8.23 -1.83 6.35
CA ALA A 32 9.00 -1.80 5.12
C ALA A 32 8.89 -0.41 4.47
N THR A 33 10.02 0.08 3.94
CA THR A 33 10.02 1.33 3.20
C THR A 33 9.19 1.15 1.93
N PRO A 34 8.14 1.98 1.71
CA PRO A 34 7.32 1.86 0.52
C PRO A 34 8.13 2.23 -0.73
N THR A 35 8.13 1.36 -1.73
CA THR A 35 8.78 1.61 -3.04
C THR A 35 8.02 2.64 -3.87
N TYR A 36 6.75 2.88 -3.54
CA TYR A 36 5.84 3.74 -4.28
C TYR A 36 4.74 4.26 -3.35
N ARG A 37 4.21 5.45 -3.65
CA ARG A 37 3.05 6.05 -2.97
C ARG A 37 1.99 6.50 -3.97
N PHE A 38 0.75 6.17 -3.64
CA PHE A 38 -0.45 6.66 -4.30
C PHE A 38 -1.11 7.74 -3.46
N SER A 39 -1.62 8.79 -4.09
CA SER A 39 -2.42 9.83 -3.43
C SER A 39 -3.55 10.26 -4.36
N PRO A 40 -4.83 10.10 -3.97
CA PRO A 40 -5.97 10.41 -4.85
C PRO A 40 -6.04 11.91 -5.19
N GLU A 41 -5.69 12.77 -4.23
CA GLU A 41 -5.60 14.23 -4.39
C GLU A 41 -4.43 14.66 -5.27
N GLY A 42 -3.45 13.77 -5.49
CA GLY A 42 -2.19 14.06 -6.15
C GLY A 42 -1.23 14.84 -5.26
N VAL A 43 0.07 14.61 -5.46
CA VAL A 43 1.13 15.34 -4.77
C VAL A 43 2.22 15.71 -5.77
N GLY A 44 2.86 16.86 -5.55
CA GLY A 44 3.98 17.33 -6.38
C GLY A 44 5.12 16.31 -6.45
N CYS A 45 5.67 16.16 -7.65
CA CYS A 45 6.92 15.45 -7.89
C CYS A 45 8.10 16.26 -7.34
N ASP A 46 9.01 15.63 -6.60
CA ASP A 46 10.20 16.29 -6.04
C ASP A 46 11.19 16.80 -7.12
N ALA A 47 11.09 16.29 -8.35
CA ALA A 47 12.00 16.64 -9.45
C ALA A 47 11.45 17.69 -10.42
N CYS A 48 10.15 17.63 -10.74
CA CYS A 48 9.53 18.48 -11.77
C CYS A 48 8.33 19.29 -11.28
N ASP A 49 7.98 19.18 -9.99
CA ASP A 49 6.84 19.85 -9.34
C ASP A 49 5.45 19.51 -9.93
N VAL A 50 5.38 18.59 -10.88
CA VAL A 50 4.10 18.15 -11.46
C VAL A 50 3.32 17.34 -10.43
N THR A 51 2.07 17.74 -10.18
CA THR A 51 1.14 17.00 -9.34
C THR A 51 0.76 15.69 -10.01
N VAL A 52 1.15 14.57 -9.37
CA VAL A 52 0.83 13.22 -9.85
C VAL A 52 0.19 12.41 -8.72
N GLN A 53 -0.72 11.53 -9.09
CA GLN A 53 -1.34 10.61 -8.14
C GLN A 53 -0.40 9.48 -7.73
N LYS A 54 0.63 9.23 -8.55
CA LYS A 54 1.55 8.10 -8.45
C LYS A 54 2.97 8.62 -8.36
N ARG A 55 3.69 8.33 -7.26
CA ARG A 55 5.12 8.68 -7.10
C ARG A 55 5.95 7.50 -6.61
N TRP A 56 7.15 7.35 -7.13
CA TRP A 56 8.06 6.26 -6.86
C TRP A 56 9.22 6.72 -6.00
N GLN A 57 9.69 5.86 -5.11
CA GLN A 57 10.87 6.11 -4.32
C GLN A 57 12.10 6.10 -5.25
N ASP A 58 12.88 7.15 -5.17
CA ASP A 58 14.11 7.37 -5.92
C ASP A 58 15.12 8.10 -5.04
N ASP A 59 16.14 7.37 -4.57
CA ASP A 59 17.18 7.87 -3.67
C ASP A 59 16.63 8.67 -2.46
N GLY A 60 15.55 8.17 -1.85
CA GLY A 60 14.89 8.81 -0.71
C GLY A 60 13.92 9.95 -1.05
N ARG A 61 13.75 10.28 -2.34
CA ARG A 61 12.73 11.22 -2.84
C ARG A 61 11.57 10.47 -3.48
N PHE A 62 10.45 11.16 -3.70
CA PHE A 62 9.29 10.63 -4.39
C PHE A 62 9.08 11.36 -5.72
N VAL A 63 9.46 10.69 -6.82
CA VAL A 63 9.42 11.25 -8.18
C VAL A 63 8.30 10.63 -9.00
N CYS A 64 7.83 11.30 -10.05
CA CYS A 64 6.86 10.74 -10.99
C CYS A 64 7.50 9.67 -11.90
N ALA A 65 6.69 8.93 -12.67
CA ALA A 65 7.18 7.87 -13.56
C ALA A 65 8.14 8.39 -14.64
N ASP A 66 7.95 9.65 -15.04
CA ASP A 66 8.73 10.31 -16.08
C ASP A 66 10.12 10.73 -15.57
N CYS A 67 10.20 11.20 -14.33
CA CYS A 67 11.46 11.61 -13.70
C CYS A 67 12.23 10.45 -13.06
N LYS A 68 11.62 9.27 -12.93
CA LYS A 68 12.30 8.11 -12.35
C LYS A 68 13.35 7.59 -13.34
N GLU A 69 14.58 7.45 -12.86
CA GLU A 69 15.65 6.76 -13.58
C GLU A 69 15.49 5.25 -13.35
N TRP A 70 14.53 4.66 -14.07
CA TRP A 70 14.20 3.22 -14.00
C TRP A 70 15.16 2.35 -14.82
#